data_AF-A0AAD8UT96-F1
#
_entry.id   AF-A0AAD8UT96-F1
#
_cell.length_a   1.000
_cell.length_b   1.000
_cell.length_c   1.000
_cell.angle_alpha   90.00
_cell.angle_beta   90.00
_cell.angle_gamma   90.00
#
_symmetry.space_group_name_H-M   'P 1'
#
loop_
_entity.id
_entity.type
_entity.pdbx_description
1 polymer ?
#
loop_
_entity_poly.entity_id
_entity_poly.type
_entity_poly.pdbx_seq_one_letter_code
_entity_poly.pdbx_strand_id
1 'polypeptide(L)'
;MSSEFVVPSIATINPSPSLGGATSHRSVVRYCALLAVALLTFFGDIGATILHSTGREPLAPLGIPTKCKHKSTGFLHPNSVGSTSARETALHAQRWKYTRVTLLKDTPHVGKEGDVAIVNRNYAFNYLVPFGFARYTTRAELVGIALNVDYKKALANVRKASAVDMKTRFGKDLVLHFNVPAETAKSDKLLSPLLPIDIISKLREMKMLLAIDMLREQDVEILSGGGVISTFGLHKVNLNVDPEINIEVSVDVTEKSLDSSFIKDLNSRAWKKHDVRSSYHSAQQGKYYTNRFYMKKCRGCAASNNLSVTHCTHCMSHLGDDTIRLRTVDPLCKTANARKVEVDVKELEYIVLYRCFDFSVMLHPQPVSALHLTAVPNGTFYDIKNLRKNHIPMLNKMKAQCESILRDIFTETNVPFFLSNSEHVVHLQKHVKGTRGTSKTSTVNTILEYAIYGFNYPSSYSHVEMHVVVPPVRSCSIFKSPFFYPLTKVLSDLDHLSQVKSYTPEEAKQLYEKDIILEDIMDIDRSFREAYNL
;
A
#
# COMPACT_ATOMS: atom_id res chain seq x y z
N MET A 1 35.65 55.29 -66.48
CA MET A 1 34.71 56.29 -65.91
C MET A 1 33.47 55.54 -65.43
N SER A 2 33.12 55.75 -64.15
CA SER A 2 31.92 55.31 -63.38
C SER A 2 31.61 53.80 -63.20
N SER A 3 32.04 53.29 -62.01
CA SER A 3 31.37 52.46 -60.97
C SER A 3 30.37 51.36 -61.37
N GLU A 4 30.63 50.07 -61.11
CA GLU A 4 30.50 49.30 -59.84
C GLU A 4 29.06 48.85 -59.50
N PHE A 5 28.82 47.52 -59.49
CA PHE A 5 28.56 46.68 -58.30
C PHE A 5 28.09 45.27 -58.73
N VAL A 6 28.82 44.23 -58.34
CA VAL A 6 28.34 42.82 -58.34
C VAL A 6 28.88 42.13 -57.09
N VAL A 7 27.99 41.44 -56.37
CA VAL A 7 28.24 40.70 -55.13
C VAL A 7 28.57 39.23 -55.46
N PRO A 8 29.47 38.57 -54.70
CA PRO A 8 29.41 37.11 -54.61
C PRO A 8 29.48 36.53 -53.17
N SER A 9 28.97 35.30 -53.11
CA SER A 9 28.75 34.39 -51.98
C SER A 9 30.01 33.95 -51.20
N ILE A 10 29.79 33.54 -49.94
CA ILE A 10 30.79 32.98 -49.03
C ILE A 10 30.45 31.52 -48.70
N ALA A 11 31.47 30.66 -48.65
CA ALA A 11 31.46 29.37 -47.97
C ALA A 11 32.70 29.21 -47.06
N THR A 12 32.43 28.68 -45.85
CA THR A 12 33.25 27.83 -44.95
C THR A 12 34.67 28.25 -44.50
N ILE A 13 34.92 28.19 -43.18
CA ILE A 13 35.88 27.31 -42.44
C ILE A 13 35.89 27.67 -40.93
N ASN A 14 36.09 26.65 -40.07
CA ASN A 14 36.20 26.66 -38.60
C ASN A 14 37.29 27.60 -38.03
N PRO A 15 37.25 27.96 -36.72
CA PRO A 15 38.07 27.23 -35.73
C PRO A 15 37.50 27.16 -34.29
N SER A 16 38.15 26.32 -33.48
CA SER A 16 38.00 26.14 -32.02
C SER A 16 38.96 27.09 -31.23
N PRO A 17 39.19 26.94 -29.91
CA PRO A 17 38.46 27.59 -28.81
C PRO A 17 39.36 28.46 -27.87
N SER A 18 38.79 29.42 -27.14
CA SER A 18 39.43 29.97 -25.92
C SER A 18 38.49 30.76 -24.99
N LEU A 19 38.56 30.39 -23.70
CA LEU A 19 38.43 31.18 -22.45
C LEU A 19 37.27 32.19 -22.24
N GLY A 20 36.55 31.95 -21.13
CA GLY A 20 36.43 32.93 -20.03
C GLY A 20 35.14 33.74 -19.95
N GLY A 21 34.34 33.54 -18.88
CA GLY A 21 33.32 34.50 -18.47
C GLY A 21 32.21 33.91 -17.58
N ALA A 22 32.40 33.95 -16.27
CA ALA A 22 31.37 33.65 -15.29
C ALA A 22 30.27 34.74 -15.32
N THR A 23 29.03 34.38 -15.67
CA THR A 23 27.86 35.26 -15.55
C THR A 23 26.93 34.82 -14.43
N SER A 24 26.60 35.79 -13.58
CA SER A 24 25.91 35.63 -12.30
C SER A 24 24.43 35.25 -12.44
N HIS A 25 23.95 34.42 -11.50
CA HIS A 25 22.61 33.85 -11.39
C HIS A 25 21.47 34.85 -11.01
N ARG A 26 21.68 36.17 -11.13
CA ARG A 26 20.70 37.19 -10.68
C ARG A 26 19.63 37.59 -11.71
N SER A 27 19.75 37.16 -12.98
CA SER A 27 18.85 37.60 -14.05
C SER A 27 17.55 36.77 -14.17
N VAL A 28 17.52 35.54 -13.65
CA VAL A 28 16.36 34.63 -13.79
C VAL A 28 15.21 35.02 -12.85
N VAL A 29 15.50 35.58 -11.68
CA VAL A 29 14.47 35.94 -10.68
C VAL A 29 13.62 37.15 -11.12
N ARG A 30 14.17 38.07 -11.94
CA ARG A 30 13.40 39.21 -12.47
C ARG A 30 12.43 38.81 -13.59
N TYR A 31 12.74 37.78 -14.37
CA TYR A 31 11.87 37.31 -15.44
C TYR A 31 10.65 36.54 -14.92
N CYS A 32 10.79 35.76 -13.84
CA CYS A 32 9.66 35.07 -13.22
C CYS A 32 8.67 36.01 -12.51
N ALA A 33 9.16 37.12 -11.92
CA ALA A 33 8.30 38.11 -11.27
C ALA A 33 7.44 38.91 -12.27
N LEU A 34 7.98 39.22 -13.45
CA LEU A 34 7.24 39.91 -14.51
C LEU A 34 6.19 39.00 -15.19
N LEU A 35 6.48 37.71 -15.32
CA LEU A 35 5.53 36.73 -15.88
C LEU A 35 4.34 36.47 -14.92
N ALA A 36 4.57 36.48 -13.61
CA ALA A 36 3.53 36.28 -12.60
C ALA A 36 2.54 37.45 -12.52
N VAL A 37 3.02 38.69 -12.70
CA VAL A 37 2.16 39.88 -12.73
C VAL A 37 1.31 39.92 -14.01
N ALA A 38 1.86 39.50 -15.15
CA ALA A 38 1.10 39.42 -16.41
C ALA A 38 0.01 38.31 -16.40
N LEU A 39 0.25 37.20 -15.71
CA LEU A 39 -0.73 36.11 -15.57
C LEU A 39 -1.87 36.49 -14.60
N LEU A 40 -1.59 37.25 -13.54
CA LEU A 40 -2.63 37.71 -12.61
C LEU A 40 -3.58 38.74 -13.22
N THR A 41 -3.11 39.55 -14.19
CA THR A 41 -3.99 40.46 -14.94
C THR A 41 -4.85 39.75 -15.97
N PHE A 42 -4.45 38.58 -16.48
CA PHE A 42 -5.20 37.86 -17.52
C PHE A 42 -6.35 37.00 -16.97
N PHE A 43 -6.27 36.57 -15.71
CA PHE A 43 -7.33 35.78 -15.06
C PHE A 43 -8.38 36.61 -14.30
N GLY A 44 -8.19 37.93 -14.18
CA GLY A 44 -9.15 38.83 -13.51
C GLY A 44 -10.45 39.06 -14.29
N ASP A 45 -10.44 38.90 -15.62
CA ASP A 45 -11.54 39.32 -16.50
C ASP A 45 -12.51 38.20 -16.94
N ILE A 46 -12.30 36.95 -16.51
CA ILE A 46 -13.18 35.82 -16.88
C ILE A 46 -14.26 35.55 -15.80
N GLY A 47 -14.22 36.25 -14.66
CA GLY A 47 -15.06 35.97 -13.50
C GLY A 47 -16.48 36.57 -13.48
N ALA A 48 -16.97 37.22 -14.54
CA ALA A 48 -18.16 38.08 -14.47
C ALA A 48 -19.32 37.75 -15.41
N THR A 49 -19.46 36.53 -15.97
CA THR A 49 -20.53 36.29 -16.97
C THR A 49 -21.22 34.93 -16.94
N ILE A 50 -21.35 34.24 -15.81
CA ILE A 50 -22.28 33.09 -15.73
C ILE A 50 -22.91 33.01 -14.32
N LEU A 51 -24.03 33.69 -14.12
CA LEU A 51 -24.97 33.42 -13.01
C LEU A 51 -26.37 33.89 -13.41
N HIS A 52 -27.11 33.06 -14.15
CA HIS A 52 -28.58 33.08 -14.13
C HIS A 52 -29.15 31.74 -14.64
N SER A 53 -30.20 31.30 -13.93
CA SER A 53 -31.07 30.15 -14.19
C SER A 53 -30.55 28.78 -13.73
N THR A 54 -31.11 28.26 -12.64
CA THR A 54 -32.24 27.33 -12.69
C THR A 54 -32.80 27.14 -11.28
N GLY A 55 -34.11 27.33 -11.14
CA GLY A 55 -34.83 27.06 -9.89
C GLY A 55 -35.06 25.56 -9.70
N ARG A 56 -34.93 25.10 -8.45
CA ARG A 56 -35.50 23.82 -8.00
C ARG A 56 -36.14 24.03 -6.64
N GLU A 57 -37.41 23.64 -6.56
CA GLU A 57 -38.24 23.57 -5.36
C GLU A 57 -37.67 22.56 -4.34
N PRO A 58 -37.95 22.76 -3.03
CA PRO A 58 -37.50 21.85 -1.99
C PRO A 58 -38.48 20.67 -1.84
N LEU A 59 -37.94 19.45 -1.94
CA LEU A 59 -38.63 18.21 -1.55
C LEU A 59 -38.70 18.09 -0.01
N ALA A 60 -39.89 17.72 0.46
CA ALA A 60 -40.21 17.50 1.87
C ALA A 60 -39.44 16.31 2.51
N PRO A 61 -39.18 16.33 3.83
CA PRO A 61 -38.48 15.24 4.50
C PRO A 61 -39.40 14.03 4.74
N LEU A 62 -38.95 12.86 4.26
CA LEU A 62 -39.54 11.57 4.55
C LEU A 62 -39.34 11.18 6.02
N GLY A 63 -40.44 10.93 6.73
CA GLY A 63 -40.47 10.52 8.12
C GLY A 63 -39.92 9.10 8.33
N ILE A 64 -39.12 8.95 9.38
CA ILE A 64 -38.58 7.67 9.87
C ILE A 64 -39.68 6.93 10.65
N PRO A 65 -40.10 5.71 10.26
CA PRO A 65 -41.03 4.93 11.06
C PRO A 65 -40.28 4.24 12.22
N THR A 66 -40.57 4.64 13.44
CA THR A 66 -40.17 3.91 14.65
C THR A 66 -41.24 2.88 14.99
N LYS A 67 -40.90 1.58 14.88
CA LYS A 67 -41.39 0.44 15.69
C LYS A 67 -40.98 -0.89 15.07
N CYS A 68 -39.83 -1.43 15.50
CA CYS A 68 -39.56 -2.87 15.40
C CYS A 68 -39.74 -3.49 16.79
N LYS A 69 -40.83 -4.25 16.96
CA LYS A 69 -41.08 -5.08 18.14
C LYS A 69 -40.31 -6.39 17.97
N HIS A 70 -39.15 -6.53 18.62
CA HIS A 70 -38.53 -7.85 18.81
C HIS A 70 -39.14 -8.53 20.04
N LYS A 71 -39.68 -9.74 19.85
CA LYS A 71 -40.09 -10.64 20.93
C LYS A 71 -38.85 -11.17 21.65
N SER A 72 -38.53 -10.63 22.82
CA SER A 72 -37.60 -11.26 23.76
C SER A 72 -38.38 -12.27 24.62
N THR A 73 -37.96 -13.53 24.61
CA THR A 73 -38.44 -14.57 25.53
C THR A 73 -37.92 -14.27 26.94
N GLY A 74 -38.76 -13.66 27.78
CA GLY A 74 -38.49 -13.46 29.21
C GLY A 74 -39.23 -14.51 30.04
N PHE A 75 -38.53 -15.14 30.98
CA PHE A 75 -39.10 -16.08 31.96
C PHE A 75 -38.85 -15.60 33.40
N LEU A 76 -39.83 -15.90 34.27
CA LEU A 76 -39.94 -15.77 35.74
C LEU A 76 -40.38 -14.42 36.34
N HIS A 77 -41.65 -14.40 36.76
CA HIS A 77 -42.24 -13.56 37.81
C HIS A 77 -41.86 -14.09 39.21
N PRO A 78 -41.69 -13.22 40.22
CA PRO A 78 -42.05 -13.57 41.59
C PRO A 78 -43.11 -12.63 42.19
N ASN A 79 -43.86 -13.21 43.11
CA ASN A 79 -45.05 -12.72 43.78
C ASN A 79 -44.81 -11.50 44.70
N SER A 80 -45.88 -10.72 44.83
CA SER A 80 -46.12 -9.63 45.77
C SER A 80 -46.26 -10.08 47.22
N VAL A 81 -45.57 -9.45 48.18
CA VAL A 81 -46.06 -9.18 49.56
C VAL A 81 -45.27 -8.01 50.18
N GLY A 82 -45.98 -7.04 50.79
CA GLY A 82 -45.54 -6.35 52.01
C GLY A 82 -44.91 -4.96 51.87
N SER A 83 -45.74 -3.91 51.87
CA SER A 83 -45.31 -2.52 52.04
C SER A 83 -45.17 -2.17 53.52
N THR A 84 -43.95 -1.88 53.98
CA THR A 84 -43.72 -1.11 55.21
C THR A 84 -42.81 0.08 54.89
N SER A 85 -43.39 1.27 55.08
CA SER A 85 -42.80 2.59 54.90
C SER A 85 -41.64 2.80 55.88
N ALA A 86 -40.41 2.73 55.37
CA ALA A 86 -39.22 3.28 56.03
C ALA A 86 -38.58 4.31 55.09
N ARG A 87 -38.31 5.50 55.63
CA ARG A 87 -37.60 6.60 54.96
C ARG A 87 -36.19 6.15 54.59
N GLU A 88 -35.98 5.82 53.31
CA GLU A 88 -34.65 5.62 52.75
C GLU A 88 -34.13 6.92 52.14
N THR A 89 -33.00 7.36 52.70
CA THR A 89 -32.14 8.41 52.16
C THR A 89 -31.36 7.87 50.95
N ALA A 90 -31.14 8.76 49.97
CA ALA A 90 -30.14 8.75 48.89
C ALA A 90 -29.74 7.40 48.23
N LEU A 91 -30.02 7.31 46.92
CA LEU A 91 -29.42 6.37 45.94
C LEU A 91 -29.89 4.90 45.97
N HIS A 92 -31.19 4.64 46.03
CA HIS A 92 -31.73 3.36 45.55
C HIS A 92 -31.82 3.34 44.02
N ALA A 93 -30.66 3.19 43.38
CA ALA A 93 -30.63 2.71 42.01
C ALA A 93 -31.21 1.29 42.04
N GLN A 94 -32.46 1.09 41.60
CA GLN A 94 -33.02 -0.23 41.34
C GLN A 94 -32.01 -0.99 40.47
N ARG A 95 -31.28 -1.89 41.13
CA ARG A 95 -30.16 -2.63 40.54
C ARG A 95 -30.76 -3.49 39.44
N TRP A 96 -30.45 -3.16 38.19
CA TRP A 96 -30.81 -3.96 37.03
C TRP A 96 -30.37 -5.40 37.28
N LYS A 97 -31.35 -6.29 37.52
CA LYS A 97 -31.13 -7.71 37.82
C LYS A 97 -30.47 -8.46 36.66
N TYR A 98 -30.59 -7.89 35.46
CA TYR A 98 -30.07 -8.44 34.22
C TYR A 98 -29.07 -7.49 33.56
N THR A 99 -28.12 -8.07 32.83
CA THR A 99 -27.10 -7.36 32.07
C THR A 99 -26.92 -8.03 30.71
N ARG A 100 -26.46 -7.25 29.72
CA ARG A 100 -26.16 -7.77 28.38
C ARG A 100 -24.70 -8.18 28.32
N VAL A 101 -24.48 -9.40 27.84
CA VAL A 101 -23.14 -9.93 27.62
C VAL A 101 -23.03 -10.48 26.20
N THR A 102 -21.86 -10.27 25.60
CA THR A 102 -21.49 -10.85 24.30
C THR A 102 -20.72 -12.14 24.59
N LEU A 103 -21.23 -13.27 24.14
CA LEU A 103 -20.61 -14.57 24.37
C LEU A 103 -19.34 -14.70 23.52
N LEU A 104 -18.25 -15.11 24.16
CA LEU A 104 -16.95 -15.38 23.52
C LEU A 104 -16.76 -16.87 23.21
N LYS A 105 -17.64 -17.74 23.73
CA LYS A 105 -17.65 -19.19 23.51
C LYS A 105 -19.09 -19.69 23.55
N ASP A 106 -19.36 -20.80 22.86
CA ASP A 106 -20.62 -21.53 22.98
C ASP A 106 -20.87 -21.88 24.45
N THR A 107 -21.98 -21.38 25.00
CA THR A 107 -22.31 -21.54 26.41
C THR A 107 -23.65 -22.27 26.54
N PRO A 108 -23.68 -23.47 27.13
CA PRO A 108 -24.89 -24.27 27.21
C PRO A 108 -26.00 -23.50 27.93
N HIS A 109 -27.20 -23.52 27.37
CA HIS A 109 -28.39 -22.81 27.85
C HIS A 109 -28.33 -21.27 27.84
N VAL A 110 -27.25 -20.65 27.35
CA VAL A 110 -27.12 -19.19 27.24
C VAL A 110 -27.14 -18.72 25.78
N GLY A 111 -26.36 -19.34 24.89
CA GLY A 111 -26.28 -18.97 23.47
C GLY A 111 -25.01 -19.47 22.78
N LYS A 112 -24.86 -19.14 21.49
CA LYS A 112 -23.66 -19.46 20.70
C LYS A 112 -22.61 -18.35 20.80
N GLU A 113 -21.36 -18.65 20.47
CA GLU A 113 -20.29 -17.67 20.35
C GLU A 113 -20.71 -16.51 19.42
N GLY A 114 -20.52 -15.28 19.91
CA GLY A 114 -20.90 -14.04 19.21
C GLY A 114 -22.31 -13.53 19.52
N ASP A 115 -23.18 -14.33 20.14
CA ASP A 115 -24.53 -13.89 20.50
C ASP A 115 -24.51 -12.87 21.65
N VAL A 116 -25.48 -11.95 21.62
CA VAL A 116 -25.74 -11.03 22.73
C VAL A 116 -26.86 -11.59 23.60
N ALA A 117 -26.50 -12.09 24.77
CA ALA A 117 -27.43 -12.67 25.73
C ALA A 117 -27.78 -11.68 26.85
N ILE A 118 -29.05 -11.69 27.29
CA ILE A 118 -29.50 -10.98 28.50
C ILE A 118 -29.49 -11.99 29.64
N VAL A 119 -28.56 -11.84 30.58
CA VAL A 119 -28.34 -12.80 31.68
C VAL A 119 -28.42 -12.10 33.02
N ASN A 120 -28.60 -12.87 34.11
CA ASN A 120 -28.56 -12.32 35.45
C ASN A 120 -27.18 -11.68 35.72
N ARG A 121 -27.18 -10.48 36.30
CA ARG A 121 -25.94 -9.71 36.57
C ARG A 121 -24.94 -10.49 37.44
N ASN A 122 -25.42 -11.22 38.44
CA ASN A 122 -24.55 -12.02 39.32
C ASN A 122 -23.95 -13.20 38.55
N TYR A 123 -24.71 -13.82 37.65
CA TYR A 123 -24.21 -14.92 36.82
C TYR A 123 -23.15 -14.44 35.82
N ALA A 124 -23.36 -13.27 35.20
CA ALA A 124 -22.33 -12.66 34.35
C ALA A 124 -21.06 -12.33 35.13
N PHE A 125 -21.20 -11.67 36.29
CA PHE A 125 -20.07 -11.17 37.07
C PHE A 125 -19.26 -12.29 37.73
N ASN A 126 -19.91 -13.32 38.26
CA ASN A 126 -19.22 -14.40 39.00
C ASN A 126 -18.75 -15.55 38.09
N TYR A 127 -19.38 -15.76 36.93
CA TYR A 127 -19.14 -16.94 36.11
C TYR A 127 -18.76 -16.60 34.66
N LEU A 128 -19.61 -15.89 33.90
CA LEU A 128 -19.34 -15.75 32.46
C LEU A 128 -18.11 -14.89 32.15
N VAL A 129 -17.94 -13.77 32.86
CA VAL A 129 -16.85 -12.81 32.58
C VAL A 129 -15.49 -13.28 33.12
N PRO A 130 -15.34 -13.72 34.40
CA PRO A 130 -14.04 -14.11 34.94
C PRO A 130 -13.44 -15.34 34.25
N PHE A 131 -14.28 -16.28 33.81
CA PHE A 131 -13.83 -17.49 33.11
C PHE A 131 -13.70 -17.30 31.59
N GLY A 132 -13.93 -16.08 31.08
CA GLY A 132 -13.75 -15.75 29.66
C GLY A 132 -14.78 -16.40 28.72
N PHE A 133 -15.96 -16.76 29.23
CA PHE A 133 -17.08 -17.23 28.40
C PHE A 133 -17.84 -16.08 27.75
N ALA A 134 -17.83 -14.90 28.36
CA ALA A 134 -18.47 -13.70 27.81
C ALA A 134 -17.74 -12.43 28.24
N ARG A 135 -18.08 -11.32 27.59
CA ARG A 135 -17.72 -9.95 28.03
C ARG A 135 -18.97 -9.07 28.10
N TYR A 136 -18.93 -8.01 28.91
CA TYR A 136 -20.04 -7.05 28.93
C TYR A 136 -20.19 -6.38 27.57
N THR A 137 -21.40 -6.38 27.03
CA THR A 137 -21.66 -5.78 25.72
C THR A 137 -21.64 -4.27 25.85
N THR A 138 -20.79 -3.61 25.07
CA THR A 138 -20.76 -2.15 25.01
C THR A 138 -21.84 -1.60 24.07
N ARG A 139 -22.22 -0.32 24.21
CA ARG A 139 -23.16 0.32 23.28
C ARG A 139 -22.64 0.35 21.84
N ALA A 140 -21.33 0.54 21.66
CA ALA A 140 -20.69 0.51 20.34
C ALA A 140 -20.77 -0.87 19.70
N GLU A 141 -20.58 -1.95 20.47
CA GLU A 141 -20.75 -3.32 19.98
C GLU A 141 -22.18 -3.62 19.55
N LEU A 142 -23.19 -3.18 20.32
CA LEU A 142 -24.60 -3.35 19.92
C LEU A 142 -24.90 -2.69 18.57
N VAL A 143 -24.39 -1.48 18.36
CA VAL A 143 -24.54 -0.76 17.08
C VAL A 143 -23.79 -1.51 15.98
N GLY A 144 -22.57 -1.98 16.24
CA GLY A 144 -21.79 -2.77 15.27
C GLY A 144 -22.48 -4.08 14.86
N ILE A 145 -23.08 -4.79 15.81
CA ILE A 145 -23.82 -6.03 15.54
C ILE A 145 -25.07 -5.75 14.72
N ALA A 146 -25.86 -4.73 15.09
CA ALA A 146 -27.05 -4.34 14.34
C ALA A 146 -26.70 -3.94 12.90
N LEU A 147 -25.68 -3.10 12.73
CA LEU A 147 -25.18 -2.69 11.41
C LEU A 147 -24.69 -3.88 10.59
N ASN A 148 -24.02 -4.86 11.20
CA ASN A 148 -23.56 -6.06 10.50
C ASN A 148 -24.73 -6.95 10.06
N VAL A 149 -25.76 -7.12 10.90
CA VAL A 149 -26.97 -7.87 10.53
C VAL A 149 -27.70 -7.17 9.37
N ASP A 150 -27.90 -5.86 9.47
CA ASP A 150 -28.55 -5.07 8.43
C ASP A 150 -27.74 -5.08 7.13
N TYR A 151 -26.41 -4.96 7.23
CA TYR A 151 -25.50 -5.07 6.09
C TYR A 151 -25.56 -6.45 5.42
N LYS A 152 -25.53 -7.54 6.20
CA LYS A 152 -25.66 -8.91 5.67
C LYS A 152 -27.00 -9.12 4.98
N LYS A 153 -28.08 -8.62 5.57
CA LYS A 153 -29.43 -8.68 5.00
C LYS A 153 -29.53 -7.86 3.71
N ALA A 154 -28.98 -6.65 3.70
CA ALA A 154 -28.92 -5.81 2.51
C ALA A 154 -28.10 -6.49 1.41
N LEU A 155 -26.95 -7.07 1.73
CA LEU A 155 -26.10 -7.78 0.78
C LEU A 155 -26.81 -9.02 0.21
N ALA A 156 -27.50 -9.79 1.05
CA ALA A 156 -28.31 -10.94 0.60
C ALA A 156 -29.44 -10.49 -0.34
N ASN A 157 -30.12 -9.38 -0.02
CA ASN A 157 -31.16 -8.82 -0.89
C ASN A 157 -30.59 -8.33 -2.24
N VAL A 158 -29.43 -7.68 -2.22
CA VAL A 158 -28.74 -7.23 -3.46
C VAL A 158 -28.32 -8.43 -4.30
N ARG A 159 -27.78 -9.49 -3.69
CA ARG A 159 -27.44 -10.73 -4.40
C ARG A 159 -28.67 -11.39 -5.00
N LYS A 160 -29.76 -11.50 -4.23
CA LYS A 160 -31.02 -12.07 -4.72
C LYS A 160 -31.58 -11.26 -5.88
N ALA A 161 -31.56 -9.93 -5.80
CA ALA A 161 -32.01 -9.05 -6.89
C ALA A 161 -31.14 -9.21 -8.14
N SER A 162 -29.81 -9.26 -7.99
CA SER A 162 -28.85 -9.52 -9.08
C SER A 162 -29.03 -10.92 -9.67
N ALA A 163 -29.32 -11.94 -8.86
CA ALA A 163 -29.61 -13.30 -9.32
C ALA A 163 -30.92 -13.39 -10.12
N VAL A 164 -31.98 -12.70 -9.68
CA VAL A 164 -33.23 -12.58 -10.46
C VAL A 164 -32.97 -11.89 -11.79
N ASP A 165 -32.20 -10.80 -11.78
CA ASP A 165 -31.85 -10.05 -12.98
C ASP A 165 -30.94 -10.86 -13.94
N MET A 166 -30.00 -11.65 -13.41
CA MET A 166 -29.22 -12.60 -14.22
C MET A 166 -30.12 -13.65 -14.86
N LYS A 167 -31.09 -14.19 -14.11
CA LYS A 167 -32.03 -15.18 -14.62
C LYS A 167 -32.90 -14.62 -15.75
N THR A 168 -33.35 -13.38 -15.65
CA THR A 168 -34.10 -12.72 -16.73
C THR A 168 -33.21 -12.40 -17.93
N ARG A 169 -31.94 -11.99 -17.71
CA ARG A 169 -30.99 -11.67 -18.77
C ARG A 169 -30.50 -12.88 -19.56
N PHE A 170 -30.25 -14.01 -18.89
CA PHE A 170 -29.76 -15.20 -19.57
C PHE A 170 -30.87 -15.86 -20.40
N GLY A 171 -32.13 -15.73 -20.00
CA GLY A 171 -33.23 -16.39 -20.70
C GLY A 171 -33.18 -17.92 -20.54
N LYS A 172 -34.09 -18.64 -21.20
CA LYS A 172 -34.17 -20.11 -21.09
C LYS A 172 -33.21 -20.86 -22.02
N ASP A 173 -32.72 -20.18 -23.06
CA ASP A 173 -32.04 -20.81 -24.19
C ASP A 173 -30.65 -20.19 -24.46
N LEU A 174 -29.96 -19.69 -23.43
CA LEU A 174 -28.60 -19.17 -23.60
C LEU A 174 -27.66 -20.32 -24.00
N VAL A 175 -27.02 -20.18 -25.16
CA VAL A 175 -26.00 -21.10 -25.64
C VAL A 175 -24.64 -20.38 -25.67
N LEU A 176 -23.66 -20.93 -24.95
CA LEU A 176 -22.28 -20.45 -24.95
C LEU A 176 -21.45 -21.28 -25.93
N HIS A 177 -20.99 -20.64 -27.01
CA HIS A 177 -20.17 -21.32 -28.01
C HIS A 177 -18.68 -21.25 -27.64
N PHE A 178 -18.04 -22.42 -27.57
CA PHE A 178 -16.61 -22.59 -27.36
C PHE A 178 -15.97 -23.24 -28.57
N ASN A 179 -14.83 -22.69 -29.00
CA ASN A 179 -14.04 -23.21 -30.11
C ASN A 179 -12.72 -23.72 -29.55
N VAL A 180 -12.64 -25.01 -29.26
CA VAL A 180 -11.51 -25.65 -28.57
C VAL A 180 -10.84 -26.65 -29.51
N PRO A 181 -9.49 -26.74 -29.54
CA PRO A 181 -8.81 -27.74 -30.33
C PRO A 181 -9.02 -29.16 -29.77
N ALA A 182 -9.16 -30.14 -30.66
CA ALA A 182 -9.20 -31.56 -30.30
C ALA A 182 -7.80 -32.06 -29.87
N GLU A 183 -7.78 -33.06 -28.98
CA GLU A 183 -6.53 -33.69 -28.52
C GLU A 183 -5.78 -34.36 -29.68
N THR A 184 -6.51 -35.03 -30.57
CA THR A 184 -6.02 -35.59 -31.83
C THR A 184 -7.04 -35.32 -32.93
N ALA A 185 -6.60 -35.31 -34.20
CA ALA A 185 -7.50 -35.06 -35.33
C ALA A 185 -8.65 -36.09 -35.34
N LYS A 186 -9.90 -35.61 -35.31
CA LYS A 186 -11.13 -36.42 -35.21
C LYS A 186 -11.34 -37.14 -33.86
N SER A 187 -10.71 -36.69 -32.79
CA SER A 187 -11.02 -37.16 -31.43
C SER A 187 -12.24 -36.45 -30.87
N ASP A 188 -13.09 -37.18 -30.15
CA ASP A 188 -14.20 -36.61 -29.38
C ASP A 188 -13.73 -35.88 -28.12
N LYS A 189 -12.45 -35.98 -27.75
CA LYS A 189 -11.87 -35.37 -26.56
C LYS A 189 -11.21 -34.02 -26.84
N LEU A 190 -11.47 -33.07 -25.94
CA LEU A 190 -10.83 -31.76 -25.94
C LEU A 190 -9.36 -31.87 -25.53
N LEU A 191 -8.47 -31.11 -26.18
CA LEU A 191 -7.07 -30.99 -25.76
C LEU A 191 -6.95 -30.39 -24.34
N SER A 192 -7.82 -29.44 -24.02
CA SER A 192 -7.96 -28.86 -22.70
C SER A 192 -9.43 -28.96 -22.27
N PRO A 193 -9.74 -29.65 -21.17
CA PRO A 193 -11.11 -29.67 -20.65
C PRO A 193 -11.52 -28.26 -20.23
N LEU A 194 -12.79 -27.91 -20.44
CA LEU A 194 -13.33 -26.64 -19.98
C LEU A 194 -13.68 -26.74 -18.50
N LEU A 195 -13.16 -25.78 -17.73
CA LEU A 195 -13.38 -25.62 -16.31
C LEU A 195 -14.51 -24.61 -16.04
N PRO A 196 -15.08 -24.60 -14.83
CA PRO A 196 -16.00 -23.56 -14.37
C PRO A 196 -15.54 -22.11 -14.67
N ILE A 197 -14.24 -21.85 -14.51
CA ILE A 197 -13.67 -20.51 -14.75
C ILE A 197 -13.73 -20.08 -16.22
N ASP A 198 -13.66 -21.03 -17.17
CA ASP A 198 -13.74 -20.73 -18.60
C ASP A 198 -15.15 -20.27 -18.99
N ILE A 199 -16.17 -20.88 -18.38
CA ILE A 199 -17.59 -20.52 -18.54
C ILE A 199 -17.83 -19.10 -18.02
N ILE A 200 -17.33 -18.79 -16.81
CA ILE A 200 -17.42 -17.44 -16.23
C ILE A 200 -16.72 -16.42 -17.14
N SER A 201 -15.53 -16.78 -17.66
CA SER A 201 -14.75 -15.90 -18.53
C SER A 201 -15.49 -15.60 -19.84
N LYS A 202 -16.14 -16.61 -20.42
CA LYS A 202 -16.95 -16.45 -21.64
C LYS A 202 -18.16 -15.55 -21.41
N LEU A 203 -18.85 -15.72 -20.28
CA LEU A 203 -19.97 -14.85 -19.90
C LEU A 203 -19.53 -13.38 -19.72
N ARG A 204 -18.31 -13.14 -19.20
CA ARG A 204 -17.73 -11.78 -19.11
C ARG A 204 -17.36 -11.23 -20.47
N GLU A 205 -16.78 -12.04 -21.35
CA GLU A 205 -16.43 -11.64 -22.73
C GLU A 205 -17.68 -11.17 -23.49
N MET A 206 -18.78 -11.91 -23.35
CA MET A 206 -20.09 -11.56 -23.92
C MET A 206 -20.77 -10.38 -23.23
N LYS A 207 -20.16 -9.80 -22.18
CA LYS A 207 -20.73 -8.70 -21.36
C LYS A 207 -22.07 -9.06 -20.72
N MET A 208 -22.31 -10.34 -20.49
CA MET A 208 -23.51 -10.84 -19.82
C MET A 208 -23.40 -10.71 -18.29
N LEU A 209 -22.19 -10.56 -17.75
CA LEU A 209 -21.95 -10.31 -16.33
C LEU A 209 -21.61 -8.84 -16.07
N LEU A 210 -22.34 -8.22 -15.15
CA LEU A 210 -22.07 -6.87 -14.66
C LEU A 210 -21.01 -6.92 -13.56
N ALA A 211 -20.44 -5.75 -13.22
CA ALA A 211 -19.47 -5.63 -12.14
C ALA A 211 -20.01 -6.08 -10.76
N ILE A 212 -21.33 -6.11 -10.59
CA ILE A 212 -21.99 -6.56 -9.35
C ILE A 212 -22.20 -8.07 -9.29
N ASP A 213 -22.14 -8.77 -10.44
CA ASP A 213 -22.42 -10.19 -10.56
C ASP A 213 -21.17 -10.99 -10.14
N MET A 214 -21.08 -11.33 -8.86
CA MET A 214 -19.91 -11.99 -8.26
C MET A 214 -19.95 -13.53 -8.35
N LEU A 215 -20.05 -14.09 -9.56
CA LEU A 215 -19.95 -15.54 -9.79
C LEU A 215 -18.54 -16.06 -9.47
N ARG A 216 -18.50 -17.18 -8.74
CA ARG A 216 -17.28 -17.93 -8.40
C ARG A 216 -17.34 -19.33 -9.02
N GLU A 217 -16.20 -20.01 -9.07
CA GLU A 217 -16.11 -21.37 -9.62
C GLU A 217 -17.04 -22.36 -8.91
N GLN A 218 -17.19 -22.24 -7.59
CA GLN A 218 -18.08 -23.07 -6.77
C GLN A 218 -19.58 -22.86 -7.06
N ASP A 219 -19.94 -21.77 -7.74
CA ASP A 219 -21.32 -21.44 -8.09
C ASP A 219 -21.70 -22.03 -9.46
N VAL A 220 -20.77 -22.71 -10.15
CA VAL A 220 -20.98 -23.29 -11.48
C VAL A 220 -20.88 -24.81 -11.38
N GLU A 221 -21.99 -25.49 -11.64
CA GLU A 221 -22.09 -26.93 -11.58
C GLU A 221 -22.24 -27.50 -13.00
N ILE A 222 -21.19 -28.17 -13.47
CA ILE A 222 -21.18 -28.84 -14.77
C ILE A 222 -21.80 -30.23 -14.57
N LEU A 223 -22.92 -30.52 -15.24
CA LEU A 223 -23.68 -31.77 -15.06
C LEU A 223 -22.98 -33.01 -15.66
N SER A 224 -21.86 -32.81 -16.36
CA SER A 224 -20.98 -33.89 -16.81
C SER A 224 -20.21 -34.45 -15.60
N GLY A 225 -20.33 -35.75 -15.33
CA GLY A 225 -19.96 -36.41 -14.06
C GLY A 225 -18.52 -36.26 -13.53
N GLY A 226 -17.66 -35.47 -14.18
CA GLY A 226 -16.33 -35.09 -13.70
C GLY A 226 -16.19 -33.61 -13.27
N GLY A 227 -17.26 -32.81 -13.29
CA GLY A 227 -17.20 -31.38 -12.98
C GLY A 227 -16.43 -30.55 -14.02
N VAL A 228 -16.16 -31.13 -15.19
CA VAL A 228 -15.46 -30.51 -16.32
C VAL A 228 -16.08 -30.99 -17.64
N ILE A 229 -16.00 -30.19 -18.68
CA ILE A 229 -16.42 -30.60 -20.03
C ILE A 229 -15.17 -31.10 -20.77
N SER A 230 -15.14 -32.39 -21.11
CA SER A 230 -14.00 -33.03 -21.77
C SER A 230 -14.29 -33.52 -23.19
N THR A 231 -15.54 -33.43 -23.65
CA THR A 231 -15.96 -33.88 -24.98
C THR A 231 -16.63 -32.76 -25.77
N PHE A 232 -16.57 -32.85 -27.09
CA PHE A 232 -17.32 -31.96 -27.98
C PHE A 232 -18.84 -32.19 -27.86
N GLY A 233 -19.63 -31.20 -28.29
CA GLY A 233 -21.09 -31.25 -28.28
C GLY A 233 -21.75 -30.30 -27.28
N LEU A 234 -23.05 -30.50 -27.04
CA LEU A 234 -23.89 -29.66 -26.20
C LEU A 234 -23.92 -30.20 -24.77
N HIS A 235 -23.48 -29.38 -23.81
CA HIS A 235 -23.44 -29.70 -22.38
C HIS A 235 -24.33 -28.74 -21.60
N LYS A 236 -25.01 -29.24 -20.56
CA LYS A 236 -25.83 -28.42 -19.66
C LYS A 236 -25.05 -28.06 -18.41
N VAL A 237 -25.09 -26.78 -18.05
CA VAL A 237 -24.38 -26.22 -16.90
C VAL A 237 -25.37 -25.44 -16.04
N ASN A 238 -25.36 -25.71 -14.75
CA ASN A 238 -26.19 -25.01 -13.77
C ASN A 238 -25.38 -23.93 -13.06
N LEU A 239 -25.94 -22.73 -12.97
CA LEU A 239 -25.37 -21.61 -12.24
C LEU A 239 -26.17 -21.41 -10.95
N ASN A 240 -25.56 -21.76 -9.82
CA ASN A 240 -26.10 -21.64 -8.47
C ASN A 240 -25.82 -20.24 -7.91
N VAL A 241 -26.47 -19.23 -8.47
CA VAL A 241 -26.20 -17.81 -8.17
C VAL A 241 -26.70 -17.40 -6.78
N ASP A 242 -27.82 -17.98 -6.35
CA ASP A 242 -28.43 -17.78 -5.03
C ASP A 242 -29.07 -19.12 -4.58
N PRO A 243 -29.20 -19.41 -3.27
CA PRO A 243 -29.75 -20.69 -2.81
C PRO A 243 -31.14 -21.05 -3.37
N GLU A 244 -31.94 -20.05 -3.75
CA GLU A 244 -33.28 -20.25 -4.33
C GLU A 244 -33.31 -20.15 -5.87
N ILE A 245 -32.20 -19.76 -6.50
CA ILE A 245 -32.16 -19.39 -7.92
C ILE A 245 -31.03 -20.15 -8.63
N ASN A 246 -31.42 -21.19 -9.35
CA ASN A 246 -30.58 -21.89 -10.31
C ASN A 246 -30.91 -21.43 -11.74
N ILE A 247 -29.87 -21.19 -12.54
CA ILE A 247 -29.98 -20.81 -13.96
C ILE A 247 -29.28 -21.89 -14.79
N GLU A 248 -30.01 -22.52 -15.71
CA GLU A 248 -29.48 -23.50 -16.64
C GLU A 248 -28.96 -22.80 -17.89
N VAL A 249 -27.72 -23.10 -18.30
CA VAL A 249 -27.06 -22.57 -19.50
C VAL A 249 -26.55 -23.74 -20.33
N SER A 250 -26.74 -23.67 -21.64
CA SER A 250 -26.21 -24.66 -22.57
C SER A 250 -24.83 -24.21 -23.07
N VAL A 251 -23.86 -25.12 -23.11
CA VAL A 251 -22.51 -24.89 -23.59
C VAL A 251 -22.29 -25.76 -24.83
N ASP A 252 -22.12 -25.13 -25.97
CA ASP A 252 -21.87 -25.79 -27.25
C ASP A 252 -20.38 -25.74 -27.58
N VAL A 253 -19.73 -26.89 -27.56
CA VAL A 253 -18.29 -27.00 -27.79
C VAL A 253 -18.04 -27.56 -29.19
N THR A 254 -17.46 -26.73 -30.04
CA THR A 254 -17.11 -27.08 -31.43
C THR A 254 -15.59 -27.16 -31.62
N GLU A 255 -15.18 -28.00 -32.58
CA GLU A 255 -13.76 -28.20 -32.89
C GLU A 255 -13.18 -26.98 -33.60
N LYS A 256 -12.14 -26.38 -33.02
CA LYS A 256 -11.33 -25.37 -33.69
C LYS A 256 -10.20 -26.05 -34.46
N SER A 257 -10.19 -25.89 -35.77
CA SER A 257 -9.05 -26.34 -36.60
C SER A 257 -7.75 -25.71 -36.10
N LEU A 258 -6.76 -26.53 -35.76
CA LEU A 258 -5.44 -26.06 -35.37
C LEU A 258 -4.78 -25.36 -36.56
N ASP A 259 -4.71 -24.03 -36.50
CA ASP A 259 -3.90 -23.28 -37.45
C ASP A 259 -2.42 -23.48 -37.11
N SER A 260 -1.77 -24.36 -37.86
CA SER A 260 -0.35 -24.67 -37.72
C SER A 260 0.57 -23.53 -38.19
N SER A 261 0.02 -22.40 -38.66
CA SER A 261 0.79 -21.21 -39.06
C SER A 261 1.67 -20.65 -37.93
N PHE A 262 1.22 -20.71 -36.67
CA PHE A 262 1.95 -20.19 -35.51
C PHE A 262 3.28 -20.93 -35.21
N ILE A 263 3.38 -22.23 -35.54
CA ILE A 263 4.62 -23.00 -35.37
C ILE A 263 5.71 -22.49 -36.34
N LYS A 264 5.33 -21.89 -37.47
CA LYS A 264 6.30 -21.33 -38.43
C LYS A 264 6.91 -20.00 -37.95
N ASP A 265 6.19 -19.23 -37.13
CA ASP A 265 6.68 -17.94 -36.61
C ASP A 265 7.61 -18.06 -35.38
N LEU A 266 7.54 -19.18 -34.65
CA LEU A 266 8.45 -19.45 -33.53
C LEU A 266 9.88 -19.74 -33.99
N ASN A 267 10.06 -20.22 -35.23
CA ASN A 267 11.37 -20.45 -35.82
C ASN A 267 11.99 -19.20 -36.47
N SER A 268 11.21 -18.14 -36.73
CA SER A 268 11.70 -16.94 -37.43
C SER A 268 12.14 -15.79 -36.51
N ARG A 269 11.80 -15.83 -35.21
CA ARG A 269 12.18 -14.80 -34.24
C ARG A 269 13.10 -15.35 -33.15
N ALA A 270 14.40 -15.43 -33.47
CA ALA A 270 15.46 -15.49 -32.48
C ALA A 270 15.51 -14.16 -31.70
N TRP A 271 14.64 -14.02 -30.70
CA TRP A 271 14.70 -12.90 -29.77
C TRP A 271 16.03 -13.00 -29.01
N LYS A 272 16.93 -12.04 -29.25
CA LYS A 272 18.01 -11.71 -28.32
C LYS A 272 17.36 -11.53 -26.96
N LYS A 273 17.58 -12.48 -26.04
CA LYS A 273 17.28 -12.36 -24.62
C LYS A 273 18.10 -11.17 -24.10
N HIS A 274 17.55 -9.97 -24.23
CA HIS A 274 17.96 -8.87 -23.39
C HIS A 274 17.59 -9.24 -21.97
N ASP A 275 18.62 -9.25 -21.13
CA ASP A 275 18.65 -9.71 -19.75
C ASP A 275 17.91 -8.72 -18.82
N VAL A 276 16.70 -8.29 -19.21
CA VAL A 276 15.87 -7.32 -18.46
C VAL A 276 15.06 -8.04 -17.38
N ARG A 277 15.01 -9.38 -17.40
CA ARG A 277 14.36 -10.20 -16.36
C ARG A 277 15.30 -10.65 -15.23
N SER A 278 16.63 -10.50 -15.36
CA SER A 278 17.57 -11.01 -14.35
C SER A 278 17.61 -10.17 -13.07
N SER A 279 17.14 -8.93 -13.10
CA SER A 279 17.06 -8.06 -11.91
C SER A 279 15.83 -8.29 -11.02
N TYR A 280 14.89 -9.15 -11.45
CA TYR A 280 13.65 -9.44 -10.72
C TYR A 280 13.56 -10.84 -10.14
N HIS A 281 14.55 -11.68 -10.41
CA HIS A 281 14.44 -13.09 -10.13
C HIS A 281 15.80 -13.63 -9.68
N SER A 282 15.82 -14.26 -8.51
CA SER A 282 16.33 -15.62 -8.55
C SER A 282 15.50 -16.33 -9.61
N ALA A 283 16.00 -16.45 -10.85
CA ALA A 283 15.30 -17.13 -11.93
C ALA A 283 14.91 -18.57 -11.53
N GLN A 284 15.52 -19.09 -10.45
CA GLN A 284 15.23 -20.40 -9.90
C GLN A 284 14.06 -20.42 -8.91
N GLN A 285 13.74 -19.35 -8.17
CA GLN A 285 12.80 -19.45 -7.04
C GLN A 285 11.92 -18.21 -6.81
N GLY A 286 11.12 -17.79 -7.79
CA GLY A 286 10.18 -16.65 -7.74
C GLY A 286 9.16 -16.63 -6.56
N LYS A 287 9.16 -17.63 -5.67
CA LYS A 287 8.30 -17.74 -4.48
C LYS A 287 8.67 -16.76 -3.36
N TYR A 288 9.92 -16.33 -3.24
CA TYR A 288 10.39 -15.61 -2.03
C TYR A 288 10.20 -14.09 -2.10
N TYR A 289 10.22 -13.50 -3.28
CA TYR A 289 10.35 -12.05 -3.44
C TYR A 289 9.07 -11.25 -3.13
N THR A 290 7.90 -11.88 -3.24
CA THR A 290 6.62 -11.24 -2.87
C THR A 290 6.34 -11.32 -1.37
N ASN A 291 7.11 -12.12 -0.63
CA ASN A 291 6.88 -12.37 0.78
C ASN A 291 7.89 -11.60 1.64
N ARG A 292 7.42 -10.49 2.22
CA ARG A 292 8.18 -9.55 3.07
C ARG A 292 8.75 -10.18 4.37
N PHE A 293 8.41 -11.43 4.64
CA PHE A 293 8.98 -12.19 5.74
C PHE A 293 10.28 -12.90 5.35
N TYR A 294 10.72 -12.90 4.09
CA TYR A 294 12.02 -13.50 3.74
C TYR A 294 13.13 -12.46 3.64
N MET A 295 14.30 -12.79 4.17
CA MET A 295 15.51 -11.98 4.13
C MET A 295 16.75 -12.86 3.96
N LYS A 296 17.87 -12.29 3.49
CA LYS A 296 19.16 -12.98 3.43
C LYS A 296 19.91 -12.82 4.75
N LYS A 297 20.15 -13.93 5.46
CA LYS A 297 20.93 -13.94 6.71
C LYS A 297 22.39 -14.20 6.43
N CYS A 298 23.25 -13.21 6.68
CA CYS A 298 24.68 -13.32 6.41
C CYS A 298 25.32 -14.44 7.24
N ARG A 299 26.11 -15.30 6.60
CA ARG A 299 26.85 -16.37 7.30
C ARG A 299 28.01 -15.84 8.16
N GLY A 300 28.62 -14.72 7.75
CA GLY A 300 29.77 -14.13 8.43
C GLY A 300 29.39 -13.42 9.73
N CYS A 301 28.41 -12.52 9.68
CA CYS A 301 28.05 -11.67 10.83
C CYS A 301 26.62 -11.90 11.35
N ALA A 302 25.89 -12.90 10.85
CA ALA A 302 24.49 -13.20 11.19
C ALA A 302 23.48 -12.08 10.86
N ALA A 303 23.92 -10.94 10.31
CA ALA A 303 23.05 -9.82 9.98
C ALA A 303 22.01 -10.19 8.93
N SER A 304 20.81 -9.68 9.16
CA SER A 304 19.70 -9.71 8.23
C SER A 304 19.91 -8.71 7.09
N ASN A 305 19.65 -9.08 5.84
CA ASN A 305 19.79 -8.23 4.65
C ASN A 305 18.56 -8.35 3.75
N ASN A 306 18.21 -7.27 3.04
CA ASN A 306 17.17 -7.31 2.00
C ASN A 306 17.53 -8.36 0.90
N LEU A 307 16.52 -9.04 0.37
CA LEU A 307 16.64 -10.03 -0.71
C LEU A 307 17.33 -9.48 -1.97
N SER A 308 17.20 -8.18 -2.24
CA SER A 308 17.82 -7.51 -3.39
C SER A 308 19.33 -7.35 -3.28
N VAL A 309 19.88 -7.52 -2.08
CA VAL A 309 21.29 -7.27 -1.80
C VAL A 309 22.10 -8.54 -2.09
N THR A 310 23.24 -8.37 -2.76
CA THR A 310 24.18 -9.46 -3.12
C THR A 310 25.36 -9.58 -2.16
N HIS A 311 25.60 -8.58 -1.32
CA HIS A 311 26.69 -8.54 -0.33
C HIS A 311 26.17 -8.00 0.99
N CYS A 312 26.59 -8.58 2.11
CA CYS A 312 26.10 -8.14 3.42
C CYS A 312 26.45 -6.67 3.67
N THR A 313 25.45 -5.86 4.04
CA THR A 313 25.65 -4.43 4.31
C THR A 313 26.57 -4.15 5.49
N HIS A 314 26.79 -5.14 6.35
CA HIS A 314 27.64 -5.01 7.54
C HIS A 314 29.08 -5.50 7.31
N CYS A 315 29.27 -6.68 6.70
CA CYS A 315 30.60 -7.30 6.57
C CYS A 315 31.03 -7.57 5.11
N MET A 316 30.24 -7.11 4.14
CA MET A 316 30.49 -7.27 2.69
C MET A 316 30.59 -8.71 2.18
N SER A 317 30.34 -9.72 3.03
CA SER A 317 30.30 -11.13 2.61
C SER A 317 29.22 -11.35 1.56
N HIS A 318 29.53 -12.12 0.51
CA HIS A 318 28.57 -12.46 -0.55
C HIS A 318 27.32 -13.17 0.01
N LEU A 319 26.14 -12.84 -0.52
CA LEU A 319 24.84 -13.34 -0.11
C LEU A 319 24.10 -14.01 -1.28
N GLY A 320 24.09 -15.34 -1.29
CA GLY A 320 23.32 -16.15 -2.23
C GLY A 320 21.90 -16.46 -1.74
N ASP A 321 21.12 -17.14 -2.58
CA ASP A 321 19.75 -17.56 -2.25
C ASP A 321 19.71 -18.61 -1.13
N ASP A 322 20.79 -19.37 -0.98
CA ASP A 322 21.03 -20.32 0.11
C ASP A 322 21.04 -19.64 1.50
N THR A 323 21.17 -18.31 1.55
CA THR A 323 21.12 -17.50 2.77
C THR A 323 19.72 -16.98 3.09
N ILE A 324 18.72 -17.21 2.23
CA ILE A 324 17.34 -16.76 2.45
C ILE A 324 16.73 -17.50 3.63
N ARG A 325 16.19 -16.77 4.60
CA ARG A 325 15.53 -17.29 5.80
C ARG A 325 14.20 -16.57 6.02
N LEU A 326 13.23 -17.31 6.56
CA LEU A 326 11.98 -16.74 7.04
C LEU A 326 12.25 -15.98 8.35
N ARG A 327 11.78 -14.74 8.40
CA ARG A 327 11.74 -13.86 9.55
C ARG A 327 10.35 -13.94 10.16
N THR A 328 10.26 -14.40 11.39
CA THR A 328 8.98 -14.55 12.11
C THR A 328 8.38 -13.22 12.55
N VAL A 329 9.21 -12.19 12.80
CA VAL A 329 8.78 -10.89 13.32
C VAL A 329 9.38 -9.76 12.50
N ASP A 330 8.53 -8.86 12.01
CA ASP A 330 9.01 -7.61 11.40
C ASP A 330 9.61 -6.70 12.49
N PRO A 331 10.92 -6.38 12.41
CA PRO A 331 11.58 -5.58 13.40
C PRO A 331 11.06 -4.15 13.50
N LEU A 332 10.68 -3.53 12.38
CA LEU A 332 10.10 -2.19 12.42
C LEU A 332 8.74 -2.22 13.08
N CYS A 333 7.93 -3.25 12.78
CA CYS A 333 6.66 -3.50 13.47
C CYS A 333 6.87 -3.69 14.97
N LYS A 334 7.85 -4.52 15.39
CA LYS A 334 8.18 -4.74 16.80
C LYS A 334 8.57 -3.42 17.47
N THR A 335 9.40 -2.62 16.80
CA THR A 335 9.90 -1.35 17.35
C THR A 335 8.80 -0.29 17.44
N ALA A 336 7.99 -0.13 16.39
CA ALA A 336 6.87 0.81 16.31
C ALA A 336 5.74 0.48 17.29
N ASN A 337 5.59 -0.79 17.68
CA ASN A 337 4.60 -1.23 18.66
C ASN A 337 5.14 -1.45 20.08
N ALA A 338 6.46 -1.51 20.28
CA ALA A 338 7.05 -1.72 21.60
C ALA A 338 6.72 -0.59 22.58
N ARG A 339 6.28 -0.93 23.79
CA ARG A 339 6.11 0.05 24.87
C ARG A 339 7.49 0.48 25.38
N LYS A 340 7.62 1.75 25.78
CA LYS A 340 8.89 2.33 26.29
C LYS A 340 9.54 1.53 27.43
N VAL A 341 8.76 0.75 28.19
CA VAL A 341 9.19 0.02 29.39
C VAL A 341 9.63 -1.43 29.09
N GLU A 342 9.23 -2.01 27.96
CA GLU A 342 9.44 -3.44 27.65
C GLU A 342 10.72 -3.72 26.86
N VAL A 343 11.56 -2.71 26.71
CA VAL A 343 12.72 -2.77 25.84
C VAL A 343 13.97 -2.98 26.68
N ASP A 344 14.33 -4.25 26.89
CA ASP A 344 15.65 -4.59 27.39
C ASP A 344 16.68 -4.23 26.30
N VAL A 345 17.55 -3.26 26.60
CA VAL A 345 18.50 -2.63 25.66
C VAL A 345 19.43 -3.66 25.00
N LYS A 346 19.57 -4.84 25.60
CA LYS A 346 20.44 -5.92 25.11
C LYS A 346 19.89 -6.70 23.91
N GLU A 347 18.58 -6.69 23.66
CA GLU A 347 17.96 -7.48 22.58
C GLU A 347 17.49 -6.66 21.38
N LEU A 348 17.48 -5.33 21.46
CA LEU A 348 17.09 -4.56 20.30
C LEU A 348 18.21 -4.49 19.26
N GLU A 349 17.91 -5.08 18.12
CA GLU A 349 18.62 -4.85 16.86
C GLU A 349 18.45 -3.39 16.35
N TYR A 350 17.64 -2.55 17.04
CA TYR A 350 17.28 -1.18 16.64
C TYR A 350 17.51 -0.15 17.73
N ILE A 351 18.02 1.00 17.31
CA ILE A 351 18.27 2.13 18.20
C ILE A 351 17.24 3.21 17.91
N VAL A 352 16.24 3.30 18.77
CA VAL A 352 15.19 4.33 18.70
C VAL A 352 15.74 5.64 19.24
N LEU A 353 15.75 6.66 18.39
CA LEU A 353 16.24 8.01 18.73
C LEU A 353 15.11 8.93 19.18
N TYR A 354 13.90 8.74 18.65
CA TYR A 354 12.74 9.54 18.99
C TYR A 354 11.46 8.73 18.88
N ARG A 355 10.49 9.05 19.74
CA ARG A 355 9.16 8.46 19.71
C ARG A 355 8.12 9.50 20.10
N CYS A 356 7.07 9.62 19.29
CA CYS A 356 5.85 10.34 19.66
C CYS A 356 4.63 9.42 19.43
N PHE A 357 3.42 9.98 19.51
CA PHE A 357 2.20 9.24 19.23
C PHE A 357 2.11 8.85 17.74
N ASP A 358 2.48 9.76 16.83
CA ASP A 358 2.28 9.61 15.40
C ASP A 358 3.34 8.71 14.73
N PHE A 359 4.60 8.80 15.15
CA PHE A 359 5.72 8.09 14.53
C PHE A 359 6.90 7.85 15.49
N SER A 360 7.84 7.03 15.04
CA SER A 360 9.11 6.75 15.68
C SER A 360 10.26 7.02 14.72
N VAL A 361 11.38 7.56 15.19
CA VAL A 361 12.63 7.71 14.42
C VAL A 361 13.69 6.83 15.06
N MET A 362 14.38 6.07 14.23
CA MET A 362 15.44 5.15 14.65
C MET A 362 16.59 5.18 13.65
N LEU A 363 17.73 4.61 14.04
CA LEU A 363 18.78 4.31 13.08
C LEU A 363 18.36 3.13 12.22
N HIS A 364 18.62 3.24 10.92
CA HIS A 364 18.23 2.18 10.03
C HIS A 364 19.03 0.90 10.35
N PRO A 365 18.36 -0.26 10.50
CA PRO A 365 18.97 -1.61 10.55
C PRO A 365 20.19 -1.86 9.66
N GLN A 366 20.13 -1.36 8.42
CA GLN A 366 21.05 -1.64 7.35
C GLN A 366 21.44 -0.28 6.76
N PRO A 367 22.30 0.48 7.45
CA PRO A 367 22.64 1.82 7.03
C PRO A 367 23.38 1.74 5.68
N VAL A 368 22.96 2.57 4.72
CA VAL A 368 23.60 2.65 3.40
C VAL A 368 24.60 3.80 3.30
N SER A 369 24.70 4.61 4.35
CA SER A 369 25.63 5.73 4.49
C SER A 369 26.14 5.81 5.94
N ALA A 370 26.98 6.79 6.23
CA ALA A 370 27.45 7.06 7.59
C ALA A 370 26.32 7.32 8.59
N LEU A 371 25.27 8.03 8.13
CA LEU A 371 24.08 8.35 8.91
C LEU A 371 22.84 8.05 8.07
N HIS A 372 22.18 6.95 8.41
CA HIS A 372 20.92 6.53 7.81
C HIS A 372 19.87 6.43 8.91
N LEU A 373 18.95 7.38 8.95
CA LEU A 373 17.79 7.31 9.83
C LEU A 373 16.59 6.74 9.08
N THR A 374 15.71 6.10 9.83
CA THR A 374 14.40 5.67 9.36
C THR A 374 13.33 6.27 10.26
N ALA A 375 12.33 6.91 9.67
CA ALA A 375 11.12 7.32 10.38
C ALA A 375 9.94 6.43 9.98
N VAL A 376 9.24 5.87 10.97
CA VAL A 376 8.15 4.90 10.80
C VAL A 376 6.90 5.43 11.49
N PRO A 377 5.75 5.58 10.79
CA PRO A 377 4.49 5.93 11.44
C PRO A 377 4.03 4.79 12.37
N ASN A 378 3.49 5.13 13.53
CA ASN A 378 3.07 4.14 14.54
C ASN A 378 1.73 3.45 14.21
N GLY A 379 1.12 3.76 13.07
CA GLY A 379 -0.07 3.10 12.56
C GLY A 379 0.24 1.93 11.62
N THR A 380 -0.78 1.18 11.23
CA THR A 380 -0.68 0.08 10.27
C THR A 380 -0.59 0.59 8.82
N PHE A 381 0.53 1.22 8.48
CA PHE A 381 0.86 1.64 7.12
C PHE A 381 1.75 0.59 6.49
N TYR A 382 1.22 -0.25 5.59
CA TYR A 382 2.00 -1.32 4.97
C TYR A 382 2.86 -0.82 3.81
N ASP A 383 2.35 0.15 3.06
CA ASP A 383 3.07 0.74 1.93
C ASP A 383 2.70 2.21 1.67
N ILE A 384 3.46 2.87 0.80
CA ILE A 384 3.23 4.28 0.45
C ILE A 384 1.87 4.51 -0.23
N LYS A 385 1.23 3.47 -0.79
CA LYS A 385 -0.14 3.58 -1.34
C LYS A 385 -1.18 3.69 -0.25
N ASN A 386 -0.88 3.36 1.01
CA ASN A 386 -1.76 3.63 2.13
C ASN A 386 -1.72 5.11 2.56
N LEU A 387 -0.73 5.89 2.13
CA LEU A 387 -0.67 7.32 2.42
C LEU A 387 -1.79 8.05 1.67
N ARG A 388 -2.23 9.17 2.26
CA ARG A 388 -3.39 9.97 1.86
C ARG A 388 -3.05 11.43 2.12
N LYS A 389 -3.80 12.35 1.50
CA LYS A 389 -3.57 13.80 1.64
C LYS A 389 -3.47 14.27 3.10
N ASN A 390 -4.32 13.74 3.98
CA ASN A 390 -4.32 14.07 5.42
C ASN A 390 -3.05 13.63 6.16
N HIS A 391 -2.20 12.77 5.57
CA HIS A 391 -0.93 12.35 6.16
C HIS A 391 0.24 13.30 5.84
N ILE A 392 0.08 14.27 4.94
CA ILE A 392 1.13 15.25 4.60
C ILE A 392 1.71 15.95 5.84
N PRO A 393 0.91 16.46 6.81
CA PRO A 393 1.45 17.08 8.01
C PRO A 393 2.32 16.13 8.86
N MET A 394 1.95 14.85 8.93
CA MET A 394 2.74 13.83 9.64
C MET A 394 4.08 13.59 8.94
N LEU A 395 4.10 13.46 7.61
CA LEU A 395 5.34 13.26 6.84
C LEU A 395 6.29 14.46 6.98
N ASN A 396 5.76 15.69 6.96
CA ASN A 396 6.54 16.90 7.21
C ASN A 396 7.11 16.94 8.64
N LYS A 397 6.32 16.53 9.65
CA LYS A 397 6.81 16.38 11.03
C LYS A 397 7.89 15.31 11.15
N MET A 398 7.75 14.18 10.47
CA MET A 398 8.78 13.14 10.42
C MET A 398 10.09 13.67 9.85
N LYS A 399 10.03 14.42 8.73
CA LYS A 399 11.21 15.05 8.11
C LYS A 399 11.87 16.04 9.07
N ALA A 400 11.09 16.98 9.61
CA ALA A 400 11.60 17.99 10.53
C ALA A 400 12.22 17.36 11.80
N GLN A 401 11.63 16.28 12.31
CA GLN A 401 12.19 15.58 13.46
C GLN A 401 13.49 14.85 13.13
N CYS A 402 13.61 14.25 11.95
CA CYS A 402 14.87 13.65 11.49
C CYS A 402 15.96 14.71 11.34
N GLU A 403 15.64 15.86 10.73
CA GLU A 403 16.58 16.99 10.63
C GLU A 403 17.01 17.50 12.01
N SER A 404 16.08 17.59 12.96
CA SER A 404 16.39 17.97 14.35
C SER A 404 17.39 17.00 15.01
N ILE A 405 17.15 15.70 14.87
CA ILE A 405 18.05 14.65 15.39
C ILE A 405 19.43 14.74 14.72
N LEU A 406 19.49 14.96 13.41
CA LEU A 406 20.75 15.12 12.69
C LEU A 406 21.50 16.37 13.16
N ARG A 407 20.81 17.50 13.44
CA ARG A 407 21.42 18.69 14.04
C ARG A 407 22.06 18.35 15.38
N ASP A 408 21.35 17.62 16.24
CA ASP A 408 21.86 17.22 17.54
C ASP A 408 23.11 16.34 17.42
N ILE A 409 23.11 15.42 16.44
CA ILE A 409 24.27 14.57 16.13
C ILE A 409 25.46 15.42 15.69
N PHE A 410 25.27 16.36 14.75
CA PHE A 410 26.36 17.18 14.22
C PHE A 410 26.86 18.27 15.18
N THR A 411 26.02 18.71 16.13
CA THR A 411 26.37 19.74 17.13
C THR A 411 26.85 19.16 18.45
N GLU A 412 26.88 17.84 18.57
CA GLU A 412 27.30 17.09 19.77
C GLU A 412 26.42 17.29 21.01
N THR A 413 25.17 17.71 20.86
CA THR A 413 24.26 17.94 22.00
C THR A 413 23.72 16.64 22.57
N ASN A 414 23.31 15.70 21.72
CA ASN A 414 22.68 14.43 22.11
C ASN A 414 23.16 13.26 21.23
N VAL A 415 24.47 13.09 21.06
CA VAL A 415 25.01 12.02 20.21
C VAL A 415 24.87 10.68 20.92
N PRO A 416 24.22 9.69 20.31
CA PRO A 416 24.26 8.33 20.80
C PRO A 416 25.70 7.79 20.84
N PHE A 417 26.09 7.12 21.92
CA PHE A 417 27.47 6.66 22.17
C PHE A 417 28.10 5.84 21.03
N PHE A 418 27.33 5.04 20.30
CA PHE A 418 27.88 4.25 19.18
C PHE A 418 28.12 5.10 17.92
N LEU A 419 27.50 6.28 17.78
CA LEU A 419 27.81 7.23 16.70
C LEU A 419 29.04 8.09 17.01
N SER A 420 29.42 8.26 18.28
CA SER A 420 30.60 9.07 18.63
C SER A 420 31.92 8.47 18.11
N ASN A 421 31.93 7.17 17.77
CA ASN A 421 33.09 6.48 17.22
C ASN A 421 33.05 6.37 15.68
N SER A 422 32.01 6.87 15.02
CA SER A 422 31.90 6.82 13.56
C SER A 422 32.83 7.86 12.93
N GLU A 423 33.84 7.39 12.18
CA GLU A 423 34.85 8.24 11.54
C GLU A 423 34.24 9.38 10.72
N HIS A 424 33.24 9.08 9.88
CA HIS A 424 32.57 10.10 9.07
C HIS A 424 31.78 11.09 9.92
N VAL A 425 31.11 10.65 10.99
CA VAL A 425 30.36 11.55 11.89
C VAL A 425 31.31 12.49 12.61
N VAL A 426 32.42 11.95 13.13
CA VAL A 426 33.48 12.73 13.78
C VAL A 426 34.12 13.72 12.80
N HIS A 427 34.34 13.32 11.55
CA HIS A 427 34.86 14.20 10.50
C HIS A 427 33.91 15.36 10.21
N LEU A 428 32.61 15.07 10.04
CA LEU A 428 31.60 16.12 9.82
C LEU A 428 31.44 17.03 11.04
N GLN A 429 31.50 16.49 12.26
CA GLN A 429 31.51 17.28 13.50
C GLN A 429 32.74 18.21 13.57
N LYS A 430 33.92 17.75 13.15
CA LYS A 430 35.12 18.58 13.06
C LYS A 430 34.94 19.74 12.09
N HIS A 431 34.33 19.50 10.92
CA HIS A 431 33.99 20.56 9.97
C HIS A 431 33.02 21.58 10.57
N VAL A 432 31.97 21.14 11.27
CA VAL A 432 31.02 22.03 11.96
C VAL A 432 31.67 22.85 13.08
N LYS A 433 32.67 22.28 13.77
CA LYS A 433 33.44 22.98 14.82
C LYS A 433 34.51 23.94 14.26
N GLY A 434 35.09 23.60 13.11
CA GLY A 434 36.23 24.30 12.51
C GLY A 434 35.88 25.63 11.84
N THR A 435 34.62 25.87 11.50
CA THR A 435 34.18 27.09 10.82
C THR A 435 34.26 28.30 11.75
N ARG A 436 35.36 29.06 11.67
CA ARG A 436 35.53 30.35 12.33
C ARG A 436 34.86 31.45 11.50
N GLY A 437 33.72 31.96 11.96
CA GLY A 437 33.08 33.17 11.41
C GLY A 437 31.72 32.97 10.77
N THR A 438 31.43 31.80 10.18
CA THR A 438 30.06 31.43 9.79
C THR A 438 29.34 30.78 10.97
N SER A 439 28.07 31.12 11.19
CA SER A 439 27.26 30.48 12.24
C SER A 439 27.29 28.96 12.05
N LYS A 440 27.60 28.20 13.12
CA LYS A 440 27.59 26.72 13.12
C LYS A 440 26.29 26.16 12.53
N THR A 441 25.18 26.85 12.79
CA THR A 441 23.86 26.53 12.25
C THR A 441 23.83 26.53 10.72
N SER A 442 24.56 27.43 10.07
CA SER A 442 24.66 27.50 8.61
C SER A 442 25.35 26.27 8.04
N THR A 443 26.49 25.85 8.61
CA THR A 443 27.20 24.66 8.13
C THR A 443 26.35 23.41 8.28
N VAL A 444 25.64 23.25 9.40
CA VAL A 444 24.72 22.12 9.60
C VAL A 444 23.56 22.15 8.60
N ASN A 445 23.00 23.33 8.30
CA ASN A 445 21.98 23.47 7.25
C ASN A 445 22.52 23.01 5.89
N THR A 446 23.72 23.43 5.53
CA THR A 446 24.36 23.02 4.27
C THR A 446 24.58 21.51 4.22
N ILE A 447 24.95 20.85 5.31
CA ILE A 447 25.02 19.37 5.37
C ILE A 447 23.64 18.74 5.13
N LEU A 448 22.59 19.28 5.78
CA LEU A 448 21.22 18.76 5.67
C LEU A 448 20.59 18.97 4.29
N GLU A 449 21.05 19.95 3.52
CA GLU A 449 20.64 20.15 2.13
C GLU A 449 21.05 18.98 1.22
N TYR A 450 22.12 18.25 1.56
CA TYR A 450 22.54 17.02 0.86
C TYR A 450 21.82 15.76 1.37
N ALA A 451 20.97 15.86 2.40
CA ALA A 451 20.26 14.69 2.91
C ALA A 451 19.20 14.22 1.90
N ILE A 452 19.17 12.91 1.64
CA ILE A 452 18.25 12.27 0.71
C ILE A 452 17.07 11.73 1.51
N TYR A 453 15.86 12.12 1.10
CA TYR A 453 14.60 11.71 1.73
C TYR A 453 13.74 10.91 0.75
N GLY A 454 13.24 9.76 1.15
CA GLY A 454 12.34 8.99 0.30
C GLY A 454 11.85 7.69 0.92
N PHE A 455 11.21 6.88 0.09
CA PHE A 455 10.57 5.63 0.47
C PHE A 455 10.88 4.53 -0.52
N ASN A 456 10.92 3.29 -0.06
CA ASN A 456 10.92 2.13 -0.95
C ASN A 456 9.51 1.58 -1.18
N TYR A 457 9.19 1.24 -2.42
CA TYR A 457 7.96 0.53 -2.79
C TYR A 457 8.25 -0.61 -3.78
N PRO A 458 8.02 -1.89 -3.38
CA PRO A 458 7.54 -2.30 -2.05
C PRO A 458 8.57 -1.99 -0.94
N SER A 459 8.08 -1.76 0.28
CA SER A 459 8.95 -1.61 1.46
C SER A 459 9.67 -2.93 1.75
N SER A 460 10.91 -2.84 2.22
CA SER A 460 11.71 -3.98 2.73
C SER A 460 11.08 -4.62 3.97
N TYR A 461 10.19 -3.89 4.64
CA TYR A 461 9.50 -4.29 5.85
C TYR A 461 7.98 -4.31 5.62
N SER A 462 7.24 -4.82 6.60
CA SER A 462 5.78 -4.80 6.56
C SER A 462 5.21 -3.45 7.00
N HIS A 463 6.05 -2.42 7.10
CA HIS A 463 5.69 -1.04 7.43
C HIS A 463 6.27 -0.05 6.41
N VAL A 464 5.56 1.05 6.21
CA VAL A 464 6.08 2.25 5.54
C VAL A 464 7.22 2.80 6.36
N GLU A 465 8.31 3.12 5.68
CA GLU A 465 9.48 3.69 6.31
C GLU A 465 10.01 4.82 5.43
N MET A 466 10.24 5.99 6.02
CA MET A 466 10.90 7.10 5.35
C MET A 466 12.39 7.02 5.62
N HIS A 467 13.18 6.83 4.58
CA HIS A 467 14.62 6.88 4.61
C HIS A 467 15.11 8.32 4.67
N VAL A 468 16.06 8.57 5.57
CA VAL A 468 16.82 9.82 5.64
C VAL A 468 18.30 9.47 5.61
N VAL A 469 18.92 9.66 4.45
CA VAL A 469 20.30 9.24 4.18
C VAL A 469 21.15 10.49 4.04
N VAL A 470 22.14 10.66 4.92
CA VAL A 470 23.17 11.69 4.76
C VAL A 470 24.40 11.04 4.14
N PRO A 471 24.92 11.55 3.01
CA PRO A 471 26.20 11.14 2.44
C PRO A 471 27.37 11.17 3.46
N PRO A 472 28.46 10.40 3.26
CA PRO A 472 28.77 9.61 2.07
C PRO A 472 27.99 8.29 2.00
N VAL A 473 27.41 8.00 0.82
CA VAL A 473 26.69 6.76 0.50
C VAL A 473 27.71 5.66 0.19
N ARG A 474 27.54 4.52 0.86
CA ARG A 474 28.35 3.29 0.71
C ARG A 474 27.71 2.30 -0.26
N SER A 475 26.37 2.29 -0.33
CA SER A 475 25.62 1.42 -1.23
C SER A 475 24.40 2.15 -1.79
N CYS A 476 24.26 2.14 -3.11
CA CYS A 476 23.09 2.72 -3.78
C CYS A 476 21.95 1.72 -4.01
N SER A 477 22.02 0.52 -3.43
CA SER A 477 21.06 -0.56 -3.71
C SER A 477 19.61 -0.20 -3.39
N ILE A 478 19.39 0.64 -2.37
CA ILE A 478 18.03 1.07 -1.97
C ILE A 478 17.46 2.16 -2.89
N PHE A 479 18.30 2.82 -3.68
CA PHE A 479 17.90 3.94 -4.53
C PHE A 479 17.54 3.51 -5.95
N LYS A 480 17.71 2.23 -6.28
CA LYS A 480 17.43 1.71 -7.62
C LYS A 480 15.96 1.90 -7.98
N SER A 481 15.72 2.53 -9.12
CA SER A 481 14.39 2.63 -9.70
C SER A 481 13.87 1.28 -10.19
N PRO A 482 12.54 1.10 -10.28
CA PRO A 482 11.46 2.04 -9.95
C PRO A 482 11.03 1.96 -8.47
N PHE A 483 11.92 1.49 -7.59
CA PHE A 483 11.53 1.16 -6.22
C PHE A 483 11.72 2.31 -5.25
N PHE A 484 12.52 3.31 -5.57
CA PHE A 484 12.71 4.48 -4.72
C PHE A 484 11.78 5.62 -5.14
N TYR A 485 11.09 6.19 -4.15
CA TYR A 485 10.14 7.28 -4.30
C TYR A 485 10.66 8.46 -3.48
N PRO A 486 11.24 9.49 -4.11
CA PRO A 486 11.67 10.69 -3.42
C PRO A 486 10.53 11.30 -2.62
N LEU A 487 10.83 11.86 -1.43
CA LEU A 487 9.81 12.48 -0.57
C LEU A 487 9.06 13.59 -1.31
N THR A 488 9.75 14.34 -2.17
CA THR A 488 9.15 15.40 -3.02
C THR A 488 8.06 14.84 -3.94
N LYS A 489 8.32 13.72 -4.62
CA LYS A 489 7.31 13.03 -5.44
C LYS A 489 6.13 12.56 -4.60
N VAL A 490 6.39 11.90 -3.46
CA VAL A 490 5.33 11.40 -2.57
C VAL A 490 4.43 12.54 -2.08
N LEU A 491 5.01 13.66 -1.64
CA LEU A 491 4.25 14.83 -1.19
C LEU A 491 3.44 15.46 -2.34
N SER A 492 4.01 15.56 -3.54
CA SER A 492 3.32 16.09 -4.73
C SER A 492 2.13 15.22 -5.13
N ASP A 493 2.31 13.89 -5.18
CA ASP A 493 1.22 12.95 -5.47
C ASP A 493 0.10 13.06 -4.41
N LEU A 494 0.46 13.13 -3.13
CA LEU A 494 -0.52 13.26 -2.05
C LEU A 494 -1.28 14.59 -2.11
N ASP A 495 -0.63 15.67 -2.50
CA ASP A 495 -1.30 16.97 -2.58
C ASP A 495 -2.25 17.05 -3.78
N HIS A 496 -1.81 16.61 -4.96
CA HIS A 496 -2.56 16.74 -6.21
C HIS A 496 -3.54 15.57 -6.45
N LEU A 497 -3.15 14.35 -6.10
CA LEU A 497 -3.92 13.13 -6.40
C LEU A 497 -4.59 12.53 -5.15
N SER A 498 -4.33 13.07 -3.96
CA SER A 498 -4.79 12.55 -2.66
C SER A 498 -4.30 11.14 -2.30
N GLN A 499 -3.46 10.54 -3.14
CA GLN A 499 -2.86 9.21 -2.98
C GLN A 499 -1.53 9.15 -3.74
N VAL A 500 -0.62 8.26 -3.32
CA VAL A 500 0.66 8.07 -4.01
C VAL A 500 0.47 7.23 -5.27
N LYS A 501 0.88 7.75 -6.43
CA LYS A 501 0.79 7.05 -7.71
C LYS A 501 2.07 6.23 -7.91
N SER A 502 1.93 4.92 -8.10
CA SER A 502 3.06 4.09 -8.55
C SER A 502 3.50 4.48 -9.95
N TYR A 503 4.79 4.30 -10.25
CA TYR A 503 5.27 4.44 -11.61
C TYR A 503 4.46 3.54 -12.56
N THR A 504 4.01 4.09 -13.69
CA THR A 504 3.38 3.28 -14.74
C THR A 504 4.42 2.32 -15.35
N PRO A 505 4.01 1.25 -16.05
CA PRO A 505 4.96 0.37 -16.73
C PRO A 505 5.90 1.11 -17.69
N GLU A 506 5.41 2.16 -18.35
CA GLU A 506 6.18 3.01 -19.26
C GLU A 506 7.18 3.89 -18.50
N GLU A 507 6.74 4.55 -17.42
CA GLU A 507 7.63 5.33 -16.54
C GLU A 507 8.71 4.41 -15.92
N ALA A 508 8.35 3.22 -15.46
CA ALA A 508 9.29 2.23 -14.94
C ALA A 508 10.28 1.78 -16.01
N LYS A 509 9.82 1.55 -17.26
CA LYS A 509 10.70 1.22 -18.39
C LYS A 509 11.71 2.33 -18.66
N GLN A 510 11.27 3.58 -18.69
CA GLN A 510 12.15 4.74 -18.85
C GLN A 510 13.19 4.81 -17.72
N LEU A 511 12.76 4.58 -16.47
CA LEU A 511 13.65 4.57 -15.32
C LEU A 511 14.66 3.40 -15.34
N TYR A 512 14.36 2.26 -15.98
CA TYR A 512 15.35 1.21 -16.19
C TYR A 512 16.37 1.56 -17.26
N GLU A 513 15.95 2.26 -18.32
CA GLU A 513 16.83 2.70 -19.40
C GLU A 513 17.75 3.83 -18.92
N LYS A 514 17.21 4.74 -18.10
CA LYS A 514 17.94 5.85 -17.49
C LYS A 514 17.36 6.16 -16.10
N ASP A 515 18.06 5.71 -15.07
CA ASP A 515 17.65 5.91 -13.67
C ASP A 515 18.01 7.33 -13.21
N ILE A 516 17.24 8.32 -13.66
CA ILE A 516 17.46 9.75 -13.34
C ILE A 516 17.51 10.00 -11.82
N ILE A 517 16.76 9.22 -11.04
CA ILE A 517 16.71 9.36 -9.58
C ILE A 517 18.02 8.91 -8.96
N LEU A 518 18.57 7.79 -9.44
CA LEU A 518 19.86 7.30 -8.99
C LEU A 518 21.02 8.21 -9.45
N GLU A 519 20.96 8.72 -10.69
CA GLU A 519 21.93 9.70 -11.20
C GLU A 519 21.99 10.95 -10.30
N ASP A 520 20.83 11.53 -9.99
CA ASP A 520 20.73 12.69 -9.09
C ASP A 520 21.32 12.39 -7.70
N ILE A 521 21.03 11.20 -7.14
CA ILE A 521 21.56 10.79 -5.84
C ILE A 521 23.08 10.61 -5.88
N MET A 522 23.62 10.04 -6.96
CA MET A 522 25.07 9.89 -7.13
C MET A 522 25.78 11.24 -7.30
N ASP A 523 25.14 12.21 -7.94
CA ASP A 523 25.68 13.55 -8.08
C ASP A 523 25.61 14.34 -6.75
N ILE A 524 24.55 14.15 -5.95
CA ILE A 524 24.47 14.64 -4.56
C ILE A 524 25.62 14.05 -3.72
N ASP A 525 25.84 12.73 -3.78
CA ASP A 525 26.91 12.06 -3.04
C ASP A 525 28.31 12.56 -3.45
N ARG A 526 28.55 12.69 -4.76
CA ARG A 526 29.82 13.22 -5.30
C ARG A 526 30.08 14.64 -4.83
N SER A 527 29.09 15.52 -4.99
CA SER A 527 29.18 16.93 -4.58
C SER A 527 29.43 17.06 -3.08
N PHE A 528 28.80 16.19 -2.27
CA PHE A 528 29.05 16.15 -0.83
C PHE A 528 30.48 15.73 -0.50
N ARG A 529 30.99 14.67 -1.14
CA ARG A 529 32.37 14.20 -0.94
C ARG A 529 33.40 15.27 -1.28
N GLU A 530 33.20 15.96 -2.40
CA GLU A 530 34.04 17.09 -2.81
C GLU A 530 33.96 18.24 -1.80
N ALA A 531 32.77 18.61 -1.34
CA ALA A 531 32.57 19.71 -0.39
C ALA A 531 33.21 19.47 0.99
N TYR A 532 33.26 18.22 1.45
CA TYR A 532 33.73 17.88 2.80
C TYR A 532 35.03 17.07 2.83
N ASN A 533 35.70 16.89 1.70
CA ASN A 533 36.95 16.13 1.54
C ASN A 533 36.83 14.69 2.10
N LEU A 534 35.93 13.88 1.51
CA LEU A 534 35.58 12.52 1.96
C LEU A 534 35.73 11.42 0.90
#